data_AF-A0A011PCV4-F1
#
_entry.id   AF-A0A011PCV4-F1
#
_cell.length_a   1.000
_cell.length_b   1.000
_cell.length_c   1.000
_cell.angle_alpha   90.00
_cell.angle_beta   90.00
_cell.angle_gamma   90.00
#
_symmetry.space_group_name_H-M   'P 1'
#
loop_
_entity.id
_entity.type
_entity.pdbx_description
1 polymer ?
#
loop_
_entity_poly.entity_id
_entity_poly.type
_entity_poly.pdbx_seq_one_letter_code
_entity_poly.pdbx_strand_id
1 'polypeptide(L)'
;MSFRSPVAGVVSEKKALQGMRFMPGETLYQVTDLSSVWVIADVFEQDIGHVRSGGKATVTINAYPGRRFAGVVAYVYPTLNAETRTVPVRIELANPELLLKPAMFAQVELPLAARVAVPSVPVSAVIDSGTRQIVLIRQGEGRFEPREVRLGARSDEYVEILAGVREGEQVVVAANFLIDAESNLRAAVSGLSASGDGAASQGGERNESMRPAAGAAAHRGEGTVTGVDVQANTVTLRHGPIDSLKWPPMTMPFKLANRSLLQGLQPGSMIGFEFVERQPGEWVITAYRALPAAAPDTGAAAAAGNAHAGHSHANH
;
A
#
# COMPACT_ATOMS: atom_id res chain seq x y z
N MET A 1 -34.22 44.82 45.73
CA MET A 1 -34.43 43.85 44.63
C MET A 1 -33.21 42.95 44.57
N SER A 2 -33.37 41.63 44.49
CA SER A 2 -32.26 40.68 44.40
C SER A 2 -32.25 40.01 43.03
N PHE A 3 -31.11 40.02 42.34
CA PHE A 3 -30.92 39.29 41.09
C PHE A 3 -30.27 37.94 41.41
N ARG A 4 -30.90 36.85 40.97
CA ARG A 4 -30.36 35.48 41.08
C ARG A 4 -29.95 35.00 39.70
N SER A 5 -28.91 34.18 39.63
CA SER A 5 -28.52 33.54 38.38
C SER A 5 -29.66 32.64 37.88
N PRO A 6 -30.05 32.72 36.60
CA PRO A 6 -31.05 31.82 36.02
C PRO A 6 -30.47 30.42 35.74
N VAL A 7 -29.15 30.27 35.80
CA VAL A 7 -28.43 29.02 35.49
C VAL A 7 -27.47 28.65 36.61
N ALA A 8 -27.22 27.34 36.76
CA ALA A 8 -26.11 26.84 37.56
C ALA A 8 -24.81 26.99 36.75
N GLY A 9 -23.73 27.40 37.40
CA GLY A 9 -22.44 27.59 36.73
C GLY A 9 -21.43 28.34 37.58
N VAL A 10 -20.27 28.61 36.99
CA VAL A 10 -19.19 29.39 37.61
C VAL A 10 -19.30 30.83 37.10
N VAL A 11 -19.13 31.81 37.98
CA VAL A 11 -19.05 33.23 37.59
C VAL A 11 -17.72 33.43 36.86
N SER A 12 -17.77 33.55 35.54
CA SER A 12 -16.59 33.78 34.69
C SER A 12 -16.17 35.25 34.70
N GLU A 13 -17.12 36.16 34.86
CA GLU A 13 -16.84 37.59 34.95
C GLU A 13 -17.80 38.30 35.90
N LYS A 14 -17.27 39.23 36.71
CA LYS A 14 -18.05 40.11 37.59
C LYS A 14 -17.75 41.56 37.22
N LYS A 15 -18.68 42.20 36.49
CA LYS A 15 -18.55 43.60 36.05
C LYS A 15 -19.17 44.58 37.03
N ALA A 16 -20.18 44.14 37.79
CA ALA A 16 -20.82 44.95 38.81
C ALA A 16 -20.03 44.93 40.13
N LEU A 17 -19.51 46.09 40.55
CA LEU A 17 -18.92 46.30 41.86
C LEU A 17 -19.84 47.11 42.77
N GLN A 18 -19.64 46.99 44.08
CA GLN A 18 -20.42 47.73 45.06
C GLN A 18 -20.22 49.24 44.88
N GLY A 19 -21.31 49.99 44.86
CA GLY A 19 -21.29 51.45 44.67
C GLY A 19 -21.35 51.91 43.21
N MET A 20 -21.25 50.99 42.24
CA MET A 20 -21.42 51.35 40.83
C MET A 20 -22.89 51.51 40.46
N ARG A 21 -23.19 52.52 39.65
CA ARG A 21 -24.48 52.65 38.95
C ARG A 21 -24.42 51.79 37.69
N PHE A 22 -25.49 51.05 37.44
CA PHE A 22 -25.65 50.26 36.21
C PHE A 22 -26.95 50.64 35.50
N MET A 23 -26.97 50.46 34.19
CA MET A 23 -28.10 50.78 33.31
C MET A 23 -28.78 49.51 32.80
N PRO A 24 -30.08 49.56 32.42
CA PRO A 24 -30.73 48.45 31.74
C PRO A 24 -29.96 48.05 30.48
N GLY A 25 -29.67 46.75 30.34
CA GLY A 25 -28.88 46.20 29.24
C GLY A 25 -27.40 46.01 29.55
N GLU A 26 -26.88 46.54 30.66
CA GLU A 26 -25.49 46.27 31.08
C GLU A 26 -25.36 44.89 31.70
N THR A 27 -24.38 44.12 31.22
CA THR A 27 -24.03 42.81 31.79
C THR A 27 -23.36 42.99 33.14
N LEU A 28 -24.02 42.54 34.20
CA LEU A 28 -23.50 42.64 35.56
C LEU A 28 -22.57 41.47 35.93
N TYR A 29 -22.94 40.27 35.49
CA TYR A 29 -22.23 39.02 35.72
C TYR A 29 -22.31 38.14 34.48
N GLN A 30 -21.24 37.39 34.21
CA GLN A 30 -21.24 36.31 33.26
C GLN A 30 -21.14 35.00 34.03
N VAL A 31 -22.11 34.10 33.82
CA VAL A 31 -22.15 32.78 34.45
C VAL A 31 -22.04 31.74 33.34
N THR A 32 -21.12 30.80 33.50
CA THR A 32 -20.85 29.75 32.52
C THR A 32 -21.07 28.40 33.17
N ASP A 33 -21.94 27.58 32.56
CA ASP A 33 -22.07 26.18 32.91
C ASP A 33 -20.90 25.40 32.30
N LEU A 34 -20.15 24.70 33.15
CA LEU A 34 -18.98 23.90 32.76
C LEU A 34 -19.24 22.40 32.91
N SER A 35 -20.48 21.98 33.16
CA SER A 35 -20.86 20.58 33.30
C SER A 35 -20.67 19.75 32.02
N SER A 36 -20.74 20.40 30.86
CA SER A 36 -20.33 19.87 29.55
C SER A 36 -19.36 20.86 28.92
N VAL A 37 -18.28 20.35 28.32
CA VAL A 37 -17.30 21.16 27.61
C VAL A 37 -17.08 20.59 26.22
N TRP A 38 -16.64 21.45 25.30
CA TRP A 38 -16.35 21.05 23.94
C TRP A 38 -14.85 21.15 23.67
N VAL A 39 -14.35 20.17 22.92
CA VAL A 39 -13.02 20.21 22.31
C VAL A 39 -13.20 20.45 20.82
N ILE A 40 -12.47 21.42 20.30
CA ILE A 40 -12.36 21.64 18.85
C ILE A 40 -11.08 20.94 18.40
N ALA A 41 -11.25 19.88 17.62
CA ALA A 41 -10.16 19.15 17.01
C ALA A 41 -10.01 19.57 15.55
N ASP A 42 -8.81 19.92 15.15
CA ASP A 42 -8.47 20.17 13.75
C ASP A 42 -8.13 18.86 13.05
N VAL A 43 -8.98 18.45 12.10
CA VAL A 43 -8.81 17.20 11.35
C VAL A 43 -8.37 17.50 9.93
N PHE A 44 -7.35 16.81 9.43
CA PHE A 44 -6.86 17.01 8.06
C PHE A 44 -7.90 16.63 7.00
N GLU A 45 -7.87 17.33 5.87
CA GLU A 45 -8.78 17.12 4.73
C GLU A 45 -8.85 15.66 4.25
N GLN A 46 -7.71 14.95 4.19
CA GLN A 46 -7.65 13.56 3.73
C GLN A 46 -8.41 12.57 4.65
N ASP A 47 -8.53 12.92 5.94
CA ASP A 47 -9.10 12.03 6.96
C ASP A 47 -10.57 12.35 7.25
N ILE A 48 -11.04 13.55 6.89
CA ILE A 48 -12.39 14.03 7.22
C ILE A 48 -13.50 13.11 6.69
N GLY A 49 -13.26 12.44 5.55
CA GLY A 49 -14.20 11.49 4.95
C GLY A 49 -14.56 10.30 5.86
N HIS A 50 -13.72 10.01 6.85
CA HIS A 50 -13.91 8.93 7.82
C HIS A 50 -14.55 9.40 9.13
N VAL A 51 -14.60 10.72 9.37
CA VAL A 51 -15.23 11.30 10.56
C VAL A 51 -16.74 11.43 10.33
N ARG A 52 -17.52 11.05 11.33
CA ARG A 52 -18.99 11.11 11.30
C ARG A 52 -19.51 11.69 12.61
N SER A 53 -20.56 12.51 12.53
CA SER A 53 -21.33 12.93 13.70
C SER A 53 -21.87 11.72 14.46
N GLY A 54 -21.81 11.77 15.78
CA GLY A 54 -22.11 10.63 16.67
C GLY A 54 -20.94 9.65 16.84
N GLY A 55 -19.82 9.84 16.11
CA GLY A 55 -18.61 9.05 16.30
C GLY A 55 -18.05 9.18 17.72
N LYS A 56 -17.51 8.09 18.26
CA LYS A 56 -16.82 8.11 19.55
C LYS A 56 -15.46 8.76 19.39
N ALA A 57 -15.00 9.48 20.41
CA ALA A 57 -13.68 10.05 20.49
C ALA A 57 -13.08 9.78 21.87
N THR A 58 -11.76 9.60 21.93
CA THR A 58 -11.03 9.55 23.20
C THR A 58 -10.17 10.79 23.29
N VAL A 59 -10.29 11.52 24.39
CA VAL A 59 -9.57 12.77 24.60
C VAL A 59 -8.62 12.62 25.79
N THR A 60 -7.40 13.09 25.63
CA THR A 60 -6.40 13.16 26.69
C THR A 60 -5.92 14.60 26.85
N ILE A 61 -5.61 14.99 28.08
CA ILE A 61 -5.25 16.38 28.41
C ILE A 61 -3.96 16.35 29.20
N ASN A 62 -3.00 17.20 28.82
CA ASN A 62 -1.67 17.22 29.40
C ASN A 62 -1.68 17.55 30.91
N ALA A 63 -2.67 18.30 31.39
CA ALA A 63 -2.86 18.60 32.80
C ALA A 63 -3.20 17.36 33.65
N TYR A 64 -3.71 16.29 33.02
CA TYR A 64 -4.14 15.06 33.68
C TYR A 64 -3.59 13.83 32.94
N PRO A 65 -2.26 13.64 32.95
CA PRO A 65 -1.63 12.53 32.24
C PRO A 65 -2.16 11.19 32.77
N GLY A 66 -2.42 10.25 31.85
CA GLY A 66 -2.98 8.93 32.16
C GLY A 66 -4.50 8.87 32.29
N ARG A 67 -5.20 10.02 32.38
CA ARG A 67 -6.67 10.06 32.31
C ARG A 67 -7.13 10.17 30.86
N ARG A 68 -8.14 9.37 30.52
CA ARG A 68 -8.83 9.41 29.23
C ARG A 68 -10.26 9.87 29.47
N PHE A 69 -10.70 10.82 28.66
CA PHE A 69 -12.06 11.34 28.68
C PHE A 69 -12.78 10.85 27.43
N ALA A 70 -13.93 10.21 27.62
CA ALA A 70 -14.78 9.82 26.51
C ALA A 70 -15.52 11.04 25.97
N GLY A 71 -15.51 11.21 24.65
CA GLY A 71 -16.25 12.26 23.96
C GLY A 71 -17.03 11.71 22.78
N VAL A 72 -17.95 12.52 22.27
CA VAL A 72 -18.74 12.22 21.07
C VAL A 72 -18.61 13.37 20.09
N VAL A 73 -18.42 13.05 18.80
CA VAL A 73 -18.41 14.03 17.73
C VAL A 73 -19.81 14.63 17.61
N ALA A 74 -19.99 15.82 18.15
CA ALA A 74 -21.27 16.53 18.13
C ALA A 74 -21.52 17.22 16.79
N TYR A 75 -20.45 17.75 16.17
CA TYR A 75 -20.58 18.49 14.92
C TYR A 75 -19.28 18.50 14.12
N VAL A 76 -19.39 18.31 12.81
CA VAL A 76 -18.30 18.50 11.85
C VAL A 76 -18.61 19.77 11.08
N TYR A 77 -17.71 20.77 11.13
CA TYR A 77 -17.96 22.03 10.44
C TYR A 77 -17.92 21.82 8.92
N PRO A 78 -18.79 22.50 8.14
CA PRO A 78 -18.85 22.34 6.68
C PRO A 78 -17.72 23.10 5.95
N THR A 79 -16.92 23.89 6.68
CA THR A 79 -15.89 24.76 6.12
C THR A 79 -14.51 24.27 6.51
N LEU A 80 -13.62 24.20 5.51
CA LEU A 80 -12.20 23.93 5.70
C LEU A 80 -11.45 25.24 5.98
N ASN A 81 -10.56 25.23 6.97
CA ASN A 81 -9.60 26.30 7.17
C ASN A 81 -8.48 26.16 6.12
N ALA A 82 -8.36 27.15 5.23
CA ALA A 82 -7.42 27.12 4.12
C ALA A 82 -5.94 27.25 4.54
N GLU A 83 -5.66 27.90 5.68
CA GLU A 83 -4.30 28.11 6.18
C GLU A 83 -3.70 26.82 6.72
N THR A 84 -4.48 26.06 7.50
CA THR A 84 -4.06 24.82 8.14
C THR A 84 -4.43 23.58 7.33
N ARG A 85 -5.32 23.72 6.33
CA ARG A 85 -5.98 22.62 5.61
C ARG A 85 -6.65 21.61 6.54
N THR A 86 -7.28 22.13 7.58
CA THR A 86 -8.03 21.34 8.56
C THR A 86 -9.50 21.70 8.57
N VAL A 87 -10.33 20.72 8.91
CA VAL A 87 -11.75 20.90 9.17
C VAL A 87 -11.95 20.85 10.68
N PRO A 88 -12.52 21.89 11.31
CA PRO A 88 -12.83 21.87 12.73
C PRO A 88 -13.91 20.82 13.04
N VAL A 89 -13.64 19.99 14.04
CA VAL A 89 -14.57 18.98 14.56
C VAL A 89 -14.84 19.26 16.03
N ARG A 90 -16.12 19.49 16.35
CA ARG A 90 -16.56 19.71 17.72
C ARG A 90 -16.91 18.39 18.40
N ILE A 91 -16.20 18.11 19.48
CA ILE A 91 -16.37 16.92 20.30
C ILE A 91 -16.90 17.37 21.65
N GLU A 92 -17.99 16.75 22.10
CA GLU A 92 -18.60 17.04 23.39
C GLU A 92 -18.10 16.06 24.45
N LEU A 93 -17.76 16.58 25.64
CA LEU A 93 -17.27 15.83 26.79
C LEU A 93 -18.08 16.20 28.02
N ALA A 94 -18.51 15.18 28.76
CA ALA A 94 -19.07 15.38 30.09
C ALA A 94 -17.96 15.78 31.07
N ASN A 95 -18.23 16.77 31.92
CA ASN A 95 -17.29 17.31 32.90
C ASN A 95 -17.91 17.35 34.31
N PRO A 96 -18.39 16.22 34.86
CA PRO A 96 -19.07 16.20 36.15
C PRO A 96 -18.15 16.57 37.32
N GLU A 97 -16.85 16.27 37.21
CA GLU A 97 -15.84 16.62 38.21
C GLU A 97 -15.32 18.06 38.05
N LEU A 98 -15.77 18.81 37.04
CA LEU A 98 -15.32 20.18 36.73
C LEU A 98 -13.80 20.32 36.54
N LEU A 99 -13.13 19.25 36.14
CA LEU A 99 -11.69 19.22 35.92
C LEU A 99 -11.30 19.84 34.58
N LEU A 100 -12.16 19.68 33.58
CA LEU A 100 -11.92 20.21 32.24
C LEU A 100 -12.20 21.71 32.26
N LYS A 101 -11.17 22.51 31.98
CA LYS A 101 -11.29 23.97 31.92
C LYS A 101 -11.21 24.43 30.47
N PRO A 102 -11.95 25.48 30.09
CA PRO A 102 -11.80 26.11 28.78
C PRO A 102 -10.34 26.51 28.51
N ALA A 103 -9.98 26.52 27.22
CA ALA A 103 -8.63 26.85 26.72
C ALA A 103 -7.50 25.89 27.13
N MET A 104 -7.79 24.73 27.71
CA MET A 104 -6.80 23.65 27.86
C MET A 104 -6.49 23.00 26.50
N PHE A 105 -5.22 22.59 26.32
CA PHE A 105 -4.83 21.76 25.19
C PHE A 105 -5.26 20.32 25.40
N ALA A 106 -5.79 19.71 24.34
CA ALA A 106 -6.27 18.34 24.34
C ALA A 106 -5.75 17.61 23.11
N GLN A 107 -5.37 16.35 23.30
CA GLN A 107 -5.08 15.42 22.22
C GLN A 107 -6.30 14.53 22.01
N VAL A 108 -6.71 14.39 20.76
CA VAL A 108 -7.92 13.65 20.39
C VAL A 108 -7.55 12.44 19.54
N GLU A 109 -8.02 11.28 19.97
CA GLU A 109 -8.01 10.04 19.20
C GLU A 109 -9.42 9.77 18.66
N LEU A 110 -9.55 9.84 17.33
CA LEU A 110 -10.77 9.51 16.62
C LEU A 110 -10.62 8.10 16.01
N PRO A 111 -11.27 7.06 16.56
CA PRO A 111 -11.34 5.77 15.90
C PRO A 111 -12.06 5.93 14.56
N LEU A 112 -11.29 5.86 13.48
CA LEU A 112 -11.85 5.76 12.14
C LEU A 112 -12.55 4.42 12.05
N ALA A 113 -13.74 4.39 11.43
CA ALA A 113 -14.41 3.12 11.16
C ALA A 113 -13.41 2.22 10.46
N ALA A 114 -13.10 1.08 11.09
CA ALA A 114 -12.17 0.12 10.52
C ALA A 114 -12.61 -0.15 9.09
N ARG A 115 -11.66 -0.13 8.14
CA ARG A 115 -11.89 -0.80 6.86
C ARG A 115 -12.45 -2.17 7.23
N VAL A 116 -13.66 -2.47 6.76
CA VAL A 116 -14.29 -3.78 6.98
C VAL A 116 -13.20 -4.81 6.77
N ALA A 117 -12.95 -5.68 7.75
CA ALA A 117 -11.94 -6.72 7.62
C ALA A 117 -12.31 -7.55 6.39
N VAL A 118 -11.69 -7.22 5.26
CA VAL A 118 -11.91 -7.88 3.99
C VAL A 118 -10.88 -8.99 3.89
N PRO A 119 -11.30 -10.24 3.58
CA PRO A 119 -10.36 -11.33 3.38
C PRO A 119 -9.30 -10.90 2.37
N SER A 120 -8.03 -10.99 2.77
CA SER A 120 -6.91 -10.70 1.88
C SER A 120 -6.23 -11.99 1.46
N VAL A 121 -5.85 -12.06 0.20
CA VAL A 121 -5.08 -13.19 -0.35
C VAL A 121 -3.76 -12.67 -0.88
N PRO A 122 -2.69 -13.49 -0.88
CA PRO A 122 -1.45 -13.10 -1.53
C PRO A 122 -1.68 -12.78 -3.00
N VAL A 123 -0.97 -11.78 -3.53
CA VAL A 123 -1.07 -11.39 -4.95
C VAL A 123 -0.83 -12.59 -5.89
N SER A 124 0.02 -13.54 -5.49
CA SER A 124 0.31 -14.77 -6.23
C SER A 124 -0.83 -15.79 -6.30
N ALA A 125 -1.89 -15.62 -5.52
CA ALA A 125 -3.07 -16.50 -5.54
C ALA A 125 -4.14 -16.04 -6.54
N VAL A 126 -4.02 -14.82 -7.08
CA VAL A 126 -4.97 -14.25 -8.02
C VAL A 126 -4.50 -14.47 -9.44
N ILE A 127 -5.33 -15.13 -10.24
CA ILE A 127 -5.15 -15.26 -11.68
C ILE A 127 -5.97 -14.16 -12.34
N ASP A 128 -5.28 -13.14 -12.85
CA ASP A 128 -5.88 -12.04 -13.58
C ASP A 128 -5.61 -12.22 -15.08
N SER A 129 -6.65 -12.58 -15.84
CA SER A 129 -6.56 -12.72 -17.31
C SER A 129 -6.88 -11.40 -18.04
N GLY A 130 -7.02 -10.29 -17.30
CA GLY A 130 -7.47 -8.97 -17.80
C GLY A 130 -8.98 -8.89 -18.03
N THR A 131 -9.62 -10.00 -18.42
CA THR A 131 -11.07 -10.10 -18.61
C THR A 131 -11.79 -10.71 -17.41
N ARG A 132 -11.11 -11.55 -16.63
CA ARG A 132 -11.64 -12.22 -15.45
C ARG A 132 -10.57 -12.31 -14.38
N GLN A 133 -10.99 -12.15 -13.14
CA GLN A 133 -10.15 -12.30 -11.96
C GLN A 133 -10.67 -13.51 -11.20
N ILE A 134 -9.85 -14.55 -11.09
CA ILE A 134 -10.24 -15.80 -10.42
C ILE A 134 -9.20 -16.19 -9.38
N VAL A 135 -9.66 -16.92 -8.37
CA VAL A 135 -8.82 -17.65 -7.42
C VAL A 135 -9.19 -19.12 -7.45
N LEU A 136 -8.23 -19.99 -7.09
CA LEU A 136 -8.46 -21.42 -6.95
C LEU A 136 -8.65 -21.76 -5.47
N ILE A 137 -9.85 -22.23 -5.11
CA ILE A 137 -10.19 -22.64 -3.75
C ILE A 137 -10.04 -24.14 -3.61
N ARG A 138 -9.39 -24.60 -2.53
CA ARG A 138 -9.24 -26.03 -2.23
C ARG A 138 -10.52 -26.58 -1.61
N GLN A 139 -11.14 -27.55 -2.27
CA GLN A 139 -12.38 -28.23 -1.81
C GLN A 139 -12.12 -29.54 -1.03
N GLY A 140 -10.86 -29.94 -0.86
CA GLY A 140 -10.47 -31.24 -0.29
C GLY A 140 -10.12 -32.27 -1.38
N GLU A 141 -9.41 -33.34 -1.01
CA GLU A 141 -9.05 -34.45 -1.91
C GLU A 141 -8.31 -34.04 -3.20
N GLY A 142 -7.51 -32.96 -3.14
CA GLY A 142 -6.77 -32.45 -4.31
C GLY A 142 -7.64 -31.80 -5.39
N ARG A 143 -8.92 -31.53 -5.11
CA ARG A 143 -9.82 -30.81 -6.01
C ARG A 143 -9.74 -29.30 -5.79
N PHE A 144 -9.71 -28.57 -6.90
CA PHE A 144 -9.65 -27.11 -6.94
C PHE A 144 -10.86 -26.57 -7.68
N GLU A 145 -11.53 -25.57 -7.08
CA GLU A 145 -12.64 -24.86 -7.71
C GLU A 145 -12.19 -23.46 -8.14
N PRO A 146 -12.25 -23.11 -9.43
CA PRO A 146 -12.06 -21.74 -9.87
C PRO A 146 -13.27 -20.91 -9.50
N ARG A 147 -13.02 -19.80 -8.79
CA ARG A 147 -14.07 -18.87 -8.39
C ARG A 147 -13.71 -17.46 -8.80
N GLU A 148 -14.66 -16.79 -9.47
CA GLU A 148 -14.53 -15.38 -9.81
C GLU A 148 -14.54 -14.53 -8.55
N VAL A 149 -13.61 -13.59 -8.48
CA VAL A 149 -13.44 -12.68 -7.36
C VAL A 149 -13.52 -11.24 -7.80
N ARG A 150 -13.97 -10.38 -6.89
CA ARG A 150 -13.86 -8.93 -7.05
C ARG A 150 -12.76 -8.42 -6.13
N LEU A 151 -11.72 -7.83 -6.72
CA LEU A 151 -10.57 -7.31 -5.98
C LEU A 151 -10.84 -5.90 -5.41
N GLY A 152 -10.21 -5.60 -4.28
CA GLY A 152 -10.25 -4.31 -3.58
C GLY A 152 -8.90 -3.61 -3.59
N ALA A 153 -8.51 -3.00 -2.47
CA ALA A 153 -7.20 -2.37 -2.39
C ALA A 153 -6.09 -3.42 -2.50
N ARG A 154 -5.02 -3.04 -3.19
CA ARG A 154 -3.85 -3.89 -3.44
C ARG A 154 -2.64 -3.29 -2.74
N SER A 155 -1.91 -4.12 -2.01
CA SER A 155 -0.56 -3.83 -1.51
C SER A 155 0.45 -4.63 -2.33
N ASP A 156 1.74 -4.49 -1.99
CA ASP A 156 2.81 -5.20 -2.68
C ASP A 156 2.74 -6.73 -2.49
N GLU A 157 2.15 -7.20 -1.38
CA GLU A 157 2.14 -8.62 -1.00
C GLU A 157 0.74 -9.22 -1.00
N TYR A 158 -0.29 -8.42 -0.69
CA TYR A 158 -1.67 -8.88 -0.54
C TYR A 158 -2.64 -8.07 -1.39
N VAL A 159 -3.76 -8.69 -1.76
CA VAL A 159 -4.89 -8.02 -2.38
C VAL A 159 -6.16 -8.34 -1.60
N GLU A 160 -6.95 -7.30 -1.33
CA GLU A 160 -8.24 -7.43 -0.69
C GLU A 160 -9.24 -8.12 -1.64
N ILE A 161 -10.02 -9.06 -1.12
CA ILE A 161 -11.14 -9.68 -1.83
C ILE A 161 -12.45 -9.08 -1.32
N LEU A 162 -13.11 -8.31 -2.18
CA LEU A 162 -14.42 -7.70 -1.90
C LEU A 162 -15.58 -8.67 -2.08
N ALA A 163 -15.43 -9.68 -2.94
CA ALA A 163 -16.42 -10.73 -3.18
C ALA A 163 -15.75 -11.98 -3.76
N GLY A 164 -16.34 -13.15 -3.47
CA GLY A 164 -15.94 -14.44 -4.06
C GLY A 164 -15.15 -15.36 -3.12
N VAL A 165 -14.50 -14.85 -2.07
CA VAL A 165 -13.81 -15.69 -1.07
C VAL A 165 -14.38 -15.41 0.32
N ARG A 166 -14.60 -16.48 1.09
CA ARG A 166 -15.01 -16.40 2.49
C ARG A 166 -13.80 -16.59 3.41
N GLU A 167 -13.90 -16.02 4.61
CA GLU A 167 -12.90 -16.22 5.64
C GLU A 167 -12.74 -17.71 5.98
N GLY A 168 -11.50 -18.19 6.07
CA GLY A 168 -11.17 -19.59 6.32
C GLY A 168 -11.06 -20.48 5.08
N GLU A 169 -11.43 -20.02 3.89
CA GLU A 169 -11.21 -20.78 2.64
C GLU A 169 -9.71 -20.80 2.27
N GLN A 170 -9.18 -21.98 1.95
CA GLN A 170 -7.79 -22.13 1.53
C GLN A 170 -7.65 -21.82 0.04
N VAL A 171 -6.94 -20.73 -0.27
CA VAL A 171 -6.59 -20.34 -1.63
C VAL A 171 -5.21 -20.86 -2.00
N VAL A 172 -5.07 -21.32 -3.25
CA VAL A 172 -3.78 -21.78 -3.76
C VAL A 172 -2.93 -20.55 -4.11
N VAL A 173 -1.88 -20.33 -3.34
CA VAL A 173 -0.79 -19.44 -3.75
C VAL A 173 -0.03 -20.14 -4.86
N ALA A 174 0.30 -19.44 -5.94
CA ALA A 174 1.17 -19.97 -7.00
C ALA A 174 2.60 -20.18 -6.46
N ALA A 175 2.78 -21.20 -5.63
CA ALA A 175 4.07 -21.75 -5.25
C ALA A 175 4.21 -23.06 -6.02
N ASN A 176 5.16 -23.10 -6.96
CA ASN A 176 5.68 -24.30 -7.64
C ASN A 176 4.84 -24.98 -8.74
N PHE A 177 3.96 -24.25 -9.43
CA PHE A 177 3.09 -24.78 -10.50
C PHE A 177 3.77 -25.18 -11.84
N LEU A 178 5.06 -25.53 -11.83
CA LEU A 178 5.74 -26.14 -12.99
C LEU A 178 6.09 -27.62 -12.83
N ILE A 179 5.79 -28.29 -11.72
CA ILE A 179 6.24 -29.69 -11.57
C ILE A 179 5.16 -30.74 -11.86
N ASP A 180 3.87 -30.51 -11.58
CA ASP A 180 2.86 -31.58 -11.76
C ASP A 180 1.62 -31.24 -12.62
N ALA A 181 1.51 -30.02 -13.16
CA ALA A 181 0.23 -29.55 -13.76
C ALA A 181 0.12 -29.64 -15.29
N GLU A 182 1.19 -29.92 -16.04
CA GLU A 182 1.09 -30.04 -17.50
C GLU A 182 0.21 -31.24 -17.94
N SER A 183 0.08 -32.25 -17.06
CA SER A 183 -0.73 -33.45 -17.32
C SER A 183 -2.23 -33.25 -17.07
N ASN A 184 -2.64 -32.32 -16.19
CA ASN A 184 -4.07 -32.10 -15.87
C ASN A 184 -4.69 -30.89 -16.59
N LEU A 185 -3.90 -29.86 -16.93
CA LEU A 185 -4.42 -28.68 -17.62
C LEU A 185 -4.85 -28.99 -19.06
N ARG A 186 -4.14 -29.89 -19.75
CA ARG A 186 -4.54 -30.37 -21.09
C ARG A 186 -5.86 -31.14 -21.07
N ALA A 187 -6.15 -31.87 -19.99
CA ALA A 187 -7.40 -32.61 -19.84
C ALA A 187 -8.60 -31.69 -19.53
N ALA A 188 -8.42 -30.67 -18.70
CA ALA A 188 -9.49 -29.73 -18.35
C ALA A 188 -9.85 -28.76 -19.48
N VAL A 189 -8.86 -28.32 -20.27
CA VAL A 189 -9.08 -27.41 -21.42
C VAL A 189 -9.66 -28.16 -22.62
N SER A 190 -9.24 -29.42 -22.85
CA SER A 190 -9.79 -30.22 -23.95
C SER A 190 -11.24 -30.67 -23.72
N GLY A 191 -11.69 -30.78 -22.47
CA GLY A 191 -13.08 -31.08 -22.12
C GLY A 191 -14.07 -29.92 -22.35
N LEU A 192 -13.58 -28.68 -22.42
CA LEU A 192 -14.41 -27.49 -22.66
C LEU A 192 -14.65 -27.20 -24.15
N SER A 193 -13.88 -27.83 -25.05
CA SER A 193 -13.94 -27.61 -26.50
C SER A 193 -14.78 -28.65 -27.26
N ALA A 194 -15.26 -29.71 -26.61
CA ALA A 194 -15.97 -30.83 -27.26
C ALA A 194 -17.49 -30.87 -26.98
N SER A 195 -18.10 -29.77 -26.59
CA SER A 195 -19.56 -29.71 -26.39
C SER A 195 -20.12 -28.37 -26.85
N GLY A 196 -20.50 -28.32 -28.14
CA GLY A 196 -21.32 -27.22 -28.68
C GLY A 196 -21.16 -26.96 -30.18
N ASP A 197 -21.38 -27.94 -31.06
CA ASP A 197 -21.68 -27.68 -32.47
C ASP A 197 -23.18 -27.35 -32.64
N GLY A 198 -23.49 -26.26 -33.36
CA GLY A 198 -24.88 -25.99 -33.80
C GLY A 198 -25.23 -24.59 -34.32
N ALA A 199 -24.79 -24.28 -35.54
CA ALA A 199 -25.49 -23.50 -36.60
C ALA A 199 -25.58 -21.94 -36.60
N ALA A 200 -24.93 -21.36 -37.63
CA ALA A 200 -25.37 -20.31 -38.59
C ALA A 200 -25.77 -18.90 -38.06
N SER A 201 -25.45 -17.75 -38.66
CA SER A 201 -24.84 -17.36 -39.94
C SER A 201 -24.59 -15.82 -39.95
N GLN A 202 -23.54 -15.40 -40.67
CA GLN A 202 -23.35 -14.13 -41.42
C GLN A 202 -23.51 -12.74 -40.76
N GLY A 203 -22.50 -11.88 -41.01
CA GLY A 203 -22.60 -10.42 -40.93
C GLY A 203 -21.30 -9.79 -40.46
N GLY A 204 -20.45 -9.36 -41.39
CA GLY A 204 -19.20 -8.69 -41.06
C GLY A 204 -19.42 -7.26 -40.59
N GLU A 205 -18.50 -6.77 -39.75
CA GLU A 205 -18.01 -5.40 -39.78
C GLU A 205 -16.71 -5.33 -38.96
N ARG A 206 -15.69 -4.75 -39.61
CA ARG A 206 -14.40 -4.43 -39.01
C ARG A 206 -14.62 -3.26 -38.06
N ASN A 207 -14.29 -3.40 -36.80
CA ASN A 207 -14.01 -2.26 -35.95
C ASN A 207 -12.75 -2.52 -35.13
N GLU A 208 -11.64 -2.02 -35.67
CA GLU A 208 -10.47 -1.66 -34.90
C GLU A 208 -10.87 -0.71 -33.75
N SER A 209 -10.08 -0.75 -32.67
CA SER A 209 -10.00 0.26 -31.62
C SER A 209 -10.78 -0.01 -30.34
N MET A 210 -10.16 -0.78 -29.43
CA MET A 210 -9.86 -0.22 -28.11
C MET A 210 -8.55 -0.84 -27.60
N ARG A 211 -7.43 -0.24 -28.01
CA ARG A 211 -6.12 -0.43 -27.38
C ARG A 211 -6.24 -0.02 -25.91
N PRO A 212 -5.81 -0.84 -24.94
CA PRO A 212 -5.37 -0.30 -23.66
C PRO A 212 -4.21 0.66 -23.93
N ALA A 213 -4.22 1.78 -23.22
CA ALA A 213 -3.30 2.89 -23.39
C ALA A 213 -1.82 2.47 -23.50
N ALA A 214 -1.12 3.16 -24.40
CA ALA A 214 0.33 3.12 -24.61
C ALA A 214 1.11 3.26 -23.30
N GLY A 215 2.29 2.65 -23.12
CA GLY A 215 3.12 1.96 -24.10
C GLY A 215 4.58 2.36 -23.85
N ALA A 216 5.22 1.74 -22.88
CA ALA A 216 6.68 1.64 -22.91
C ALA A 216 7.00 0.35 -23.67
N ALA A 217 7.79 0.44 -24.74
CA ALA A 217 8.23 -0.74 -25.46
C ALA A 217 9.04 -1.62 -24.48
N ALA A 218 8.60 -2.85 -24.26
CA ALA A 218 9.37 -3.81 -23.49
C ALA A 218 10.56 -4.26 -24.34
N HIS A 219 11.75 -4.06 -23.80
CA HIS A 219 13.02 -4.46 -24.37
C HIS A 219 13.55 -5.66 -23.62
N ARG A 220 14.35 -6.50 -24.29
CA ARG A 220 14.98 -7.68 -23.70
C ARG A 220 16.48 -7.64 -23.96
N GLY A 221 17.26 -8.05 -22.96
CA GLY A 221 18.70 -8.18 -23.06
C GLY A 221 19.21 -9.34 -22.22
N GLU A 222 20.46 -9.71 -22.43
CA GLU A 222 21.19 -10.64 -21.58
C GLU A 222 22.44 -9.94 -21.06
N GLY A 223 22.81 -10.20 -19.82
CA GLY A 223 23.94 -9.52 -19.19
C GLY A 223 24.40 -10.15 -17.90
N THR A 224 25.59 -9.75 -17.47
CA THR A 224 26.19 -10.15 -16.21
C THR A 224 26.00 -9.05 -15.18
N VAL A 225 25.52 -9.41 -14.00
CA VAL A 225 25.41 -8.49 -12.85
C VAL A 225 26.82 -8.11 -12.38
N THR A 226 27.16 -6.83 -12.41
CA THR A 226 28.46 -6.33 -11.93
C THR A 226 28.37 -5.68 -10.55
N GLY A 227 27.18 -5.20 -10.17
CA GLY A 227 26.94 -4.62 -8.83
C GLY A 227 25.46 -4.50 -8.53
N VAL A 228 25.11 -4.53 -7.24
CA VAL A 228 23.74 -4.38 -6.75
C VAL A 228 23.74 -3.34 -5.64
N ASP A 229 22.98 -2.26 -5.81
CA ASP A 229 22.76 -1.25 -4.77
C ASP A 229 21.35 -1.41 -4.20
N VAL A 230 21.28 -2.00 -3.01
CA VAL A 230 20.03 -2.29 -2.30
C VAL A 230 19.36 -1.02 -1.75
N GLN A 231 20.14 0.04 -1.48
CA GLN A 231 19.61 1.30 -0.97
C GLN A 231 18.99 2.12 -2.10
N ALA A 232 19.66 2.16 -3.26
CA ALA A 232 19.18 2.86 -4.45
C ALA A 232 18.18 2.06 -5.30
N ASN A 233 17.97 0.77 -4.99
CA ASN A 233 17.15 -0.17 -5.77
C ASN A 233 17.59 -0.24 -7.25
N THR A 234 18.91 -0.24 -7.46
CA THR A 234 19.54 -0.31 -8.78
C THR A 234 20.44 -1.52 -8.90
N VAL A 235 20.55 -2.04 -10.12
CA VAL A 235 21.49 -3.10 -10.48
C VAL A 235 22.35 -2.61 -11.65
N THR A 236 23.67 -2.76 -11.53
CA THR A 236 24.59 -2.50 -12.63
C THR A 236 24.78 -3.78 -13.42
N LEU A 237 24.46 -3.73 -14.71
CA LEU A 237 24.60 -4.86 -15.63
C LEU A 237 25.60 -4.53 -16.72
N ARG A 238 26.52 -5.46 -16.98
CA ARG A 238 27.23 -5.53 -18.27
C ARG A 238 26.36 -6.34 -19.22
N HIS A 239 25.67 -5.69 -20.14
CA HIS A 239 24.76 -6.36 -21.08
C HIS A 239 25.39 -6.51 -22.47
N GLY A 240 24.92 -7.52 -23.22
CA GLY A 240 25.21 -7.70 -24.65
C GLY A 240 24.50 -6.65 -25.53
N PRO A 241 24.52 -6.79 -26.86
CA PRO A 241 23.80 -5.85 -27.72
C PRO A 241 22.29 -5.90 -27.45
N ILE A 242 21.62 -4.75 -27.48
CA ILE A 242 20.16 -4.66 -27.36
C ILE A 242 19.59 -4.15 -28.69
N ASP A 243 19.19 -5.08 -29.54
CA ASP A 243 18.82 -4.81 -30.94
C ASP A 243 17.63 -3.86 -31.09
N SER A 244 16.69 -3.89 -30.13
CA SER A 244 15.50 -3.04 -30.13
C SER A 244 15.82 -1.56 -29.92
N LEU A 245 16.94 -1.25 -29.26
CA LEU A 245 17.40 0.11 -28.98
C LEU A 245 18.68 0.48 -29.75
N LYS A 246 19.22 -0.45 -30.55
CA LYS A 246 20.52 -0.32 -31.24
C LYS A 246 21.68 0.00 -30.28
N TRP A 247 21.60 -0.50 -29.05
CA TRP A 247 22.65 -0.30 -28.07
C TRP A 247 23.77 -1.34 -28.25
N PRO A 248 25.04 -0.91 -28.30
CA PRO A 248 26.16 -1.85 -28.26
C PRO A 248 26.28 -2.49 -26.87
N PRO A 249 27.10 -3.55 -26.72
CA PRO A 249 27.42 -4.10 -25.41
C PRO A 249 28.03 -3.01 -24.51
N MET A 250 27.45 -2.77 -23.35
CA MET A 250 27.91 -1.75 -22.40
C MET A 250 27.58 -2.10 -20.96
N THR A 251 28.16 -1.36 -20.01
CA THR A 251 27.89 -1.51 -18.57
C THR A 251 27.16 -0.28 -18.07
N MET A 252 25.95 -0.46 -17.55
CA MET A 252 25.15 0.64 -17.04
C MET A 252 24.21 0.21 -15.90
N PRO A 253 23.76 1.15 -15.05
CA PRO A 253 22.77 0.88 -14.03
C PRO A 253 21.36 0.83 -14.60
N PHE A 254 20.56 -0.11 -14.10
CA PHE A 254 19.13 -0.23 -14.32
C PHE A 254 18.42 -0.12 -12.97
N LYS A 255 17.26 0.53 -12.95
CA LYS A 255 16.37 0.48 -11.78
C LYS A 255 15.57 -0.82 -11.81
N LEU A 256 15.14 -1.29 -10.65
CA LEU A 256 14.27 -2.46 -10.54
C LEU A 256 12.82 -2.02 -10.33
N ALA A 257 11.88 -2.64 -11.04
CA ALA A 257 10.46 -2.31 -10.94
C ALA A 257 9.87 -2.57 -9.54
N ASN A 258 10.46 -3.51 -8.79
CA ASN A 258 10.12 -3.79 -7.41
C ASN A 258 11.36 -4.36 -6.67
N ARG A 259 11.30 -4.33 -5.34
CA ARG A 259 12.40 -4.79 -4.47
C ARG A 259 12.57 -6.31 -4.47
N SER A 260 11.52 -7.06 -4.83
CA SER A 260 11.56 -8.52 -4.91
C SER A 260 12.54 -9.01 -5.98
N LEU A 261 12.76 -8.22 -7.05
CA LEU A 261 13.76 -8.52 -8.06
C LEU A 261 15.21 -8.46 -7.54
N LEU A 262 15.48 -7.87 -6.37
CA LEU A 262 16.80 -7.96 -5.73
C LEU A 262 17.10 -9.37 -5.21
N GLN A 263 16.07 -10.14 -4.89
CA GLN A 263 16.23 -11.49 -4.35
C GLN A 263 16.75 -12.41 -5.47
N GLY A 264 18.01 -12.84 -5.36
CA GLY A 264 18.66 -13.74 -6.33
C GLY A 264 19.66 -13.08 -7.27
N LEU A 265 19.76 -11.73 -7.29
CA LEU A 265 20.79 -11.03 -8.04
C LEU A 265 22.10 -11.00 -7.25
N GLN A 266 23.11 -11.71 -7.75
CA GLN A 266 24.46 -11.72 -7.18
C GLN A 266 25.46 -11.18 -8.21
N PRO A 267 26.46 -10.37 -7.81
CA PRO A 267 27.55 -10.01 -8.70
C PRO A 267 28.20 -11.26 -9.32
N GLY A 268 28.39 -11.24 -10.63
CA GLY A 268 28.88 -12.36 -11.44
C GLY A 268 27.79 -13.25 -12.04
N SER A 269 26.52 -13.13 -11.62
CA SER A 269 25.43 -13.91 -12.19
C SER A 269 25.08 -13.42 -13.62
N MET A 270 24.84 -14.38 -14.52
CA MET A 270 24.34 -14.09 -15.86
C MET A 270 22.81 -14.18 -15.85
N ILE A 271 22.15 -13.17 -16.40
CA ILE A 271 20.69 -13.08 -16.41
C ILE A 271 20.20 -12.67 -17.81
N GLY A 272 19.05 -13.22 -18.21
CA GLY A 272 18.22 -12.63 -19.23
C GLY A 272 17.22 -11.70 -18.55
N PHE A 273 17.05 -10.47 -19.03
CA PHE A 273 16.23 -9.46 -18.38
C PHE A 273 15.32 -8.74 -19.37
N GLU A 274 14.13 -8.39 -18.90
CA GLU A 274 13.17 -7.55 -19.58
C GLU A 274 13.09 -6.21 -18.88
N PHE A 275 13.05 -5.13 -19.66
CA PHE A 275 13.05 -3.78 -19.14
C PHE A 275 12.24 -2.82 -20.01
N VAL A 276 11.80 -1.73 -19.41
CA VAL A 276 11.02 -0.68 -20.06
C VAL A 276 11.60 0.68 -19.72
N GLU A 277 11.42 1.65 -20.60
CA GLU A 277 11.65 3.07 -20.27
C GLU A 277 10.42 3.63 -19.56
N ARG A 278 10.55 4.09 -18.31
CA ARG A 278 9.42 4.71 -17.58
C ARG A 278 9.42 6.23 -17.67
N GLN A 279 10.61 6.82 -17.73
CA GLN A 279 10.85 8.24 -17.98
C GLN A 279 12.05 8.34 -18.93
N PRO A 280 12.22 9.44 -19.68
CA PRO A 280 13.37 9.61 -20.57
C PRO A 280 14.70 9.33 -19.86
N GLY A 281 15.40 8.27 -20.28
CA GLY A 281 16.67 7.82 -19.69
C GLY A 281 16.55 6.94 -18.43
N GLU A 282 15.33 6.67 -17.95
CA GLU A 282 15.07 5.79 -16.81
C GLU A 282 14.65 4.39 -17.26
N TRP A 283 15.63 3.49 -17.26
CA TRP A 283 15.47 2.09 -17.68
C TRP A 283 15.19 1.20 -16.47
N VAL A 284 14.03 0.55 -16.49
CA VAL A 284 13.51 -0.21 -15.35
C VAL A 284 13.34 -1.67 -15.75
N ILE A 285 14.07 -2.57 -15.09
CA ILE A 285 13.91 -4.01 -15.24
C ILE A 285 12.60 -4.43 -14.58
N THR A 286 11.74 -5.07 -15.37
CA THR A 286 10.42 -5.56 -14.94
C THR A 286 10.44 -7.04 -14.61
N ALA A 287 11.37 -7.80 -15.20
CA ALA A 287 11.57 -9.21 -14.92
C ALA A 287 13.01 -9.61 -15.28
N TYR A 288 13.53 -10.65 -14.62
CA TYR A 288 14.74 -11.33 -15.06
C TYR A 288 14.63 -12.83 -14.83
N ARG A 289 15.50 -13.58 -15.50
CA ARG A 289 15.69 -15.01 -15.36
C ARG A 289 17.18 -15.29 -15.25
N ALA A 290 17.59 -16.09 -14.27
CA ALA A 290 18.96 -16.58 -14.19
C ALA A 290 19.27 -17.45 -15.43
N LEU A 291 20.37 -17.16 -16.09
CA LEU A 291 20.91 -17.98 -17.16
C LEU A 291 22.05 -18.83 -16.58
N PRO A 292 22.18 -20.11 -16.98
CA PRO A 292 23.35 -20.90 -16.61
C PRO A 292 24.59 -20.15 -17.08
N ALA A 293 25.55 -19.93 -16.19
CA ALA A 293 26.82 -19.31 -16.54
C ALA A 293 27.37 -20.03 -17.77
N ALA A 294 27.70 -19.28 -18.83
CA ALA A 294 28.36 -19.86 -19.99
C ALA A 294 29.57 -20.66 -19.48
N ALA A 295 29.66 -21.93 -19.87
CA ALA A 295 30.79 -22.77 -19.52
C ALA A 295 32.09 -22.00 -19.83
N PRO A 296 33.09 -22.03 -18.94
CA PRO A 296 34.35 -21.37 -19.22
C PRO A 296 34.86 -21.88 -20.57
N ASP A 297 35.22 -20.94 -21.43
CA ASP A 297 35.76 -21.20 -22.76
C ASP A 297 37.01 -22.08 -22.58
N THR A 298 36.86 -23.39 -22.73
CA THR A 298 37.99 -24.32 -22.74
C THR A 298 38.67 -24.18 -24.09
N GLY A 299 39.51 -23.16 -24.20
CA GLY A 299 40.27 -22.83 -25.39
C GLY A 299 41.63 -22.21 -25.03
N ALA A 300 42.65 -23.07 -25.00
CA ALA A 300 44.08 -22.77 -25.14
C ALA A 300 44.81 -22.03 -23.99
N ALA A 301 45.21 -22.80 -22.96
CA ALA A 301 46.51 -22.60 -22.32
C ALA A 301 47.43 -23.76 -22.74
N ALA A 302 48.15 -23.55 -23.83
CA ALA A 302 49.21 -24.43 -24.29
C ALA A 302 50.35 -24.48 -23.27
N ALA A 303 50.97 -25.65 -23.22
CA ALA A 303 52.08 -26.02 -22.39
C ALA A 303 53.24 -25.00 -22.37
N ALA A 304 53.74 -24.72 -21.18
CA ALA A 304 55.16 -24.52 -20.94
C ALA A 304 55.52 -25.23 -19.65
N GLY A 305 55.81 -26.53 -19.77
CA GLY A 305 56.59 -27.22 -18.77
C GLY A 305 58.02 -26.70 -18.84
N ASN A 306 58.59 -26.36 -17.68
CA ASN A 306 59.99 -26.66 -17.46
C ASN A 306 60.21 -27.03 -16.00
N ALA A 307 60.65 -28.27 -15.81
CA ALA A 307 61.13 -28.81 -14.56
C ALA A 307 62.55 -28.30 -14.28
N HIS A 308 62.85 -28.03 -13.02
CA HIS A 308 64.04 -28.50 -12.27
C HIS A 308 64.12 -27.68 -10.97
N ALA A 309 63.82 -28.30 -9.82
CA ALA A 309 64.79 -28.98 -8.95
C ALA A 309 65.69 -27.99 -8.17
N GLY A 310 65.62 -28.03 -6.85
CA GLY A 310 66.53 -27.24 -6.02
C GLY A 310 66.16 -27.22 -4.53
N HIS A 311 66.47 -28.32 -3.85
CA HIS A 311 66.94 -28.40 -2.47
C HIS A 311 66.71 -27.24 -1.47
N SER A 312 66.07 -27.61 -0.36
CA SER A 312 66.61 -27.62 1.01
C SER A 312 66.99 -26.33 1.75
N HIS A 313 66.64 -26.36 3.04
CA HIS A 313 67.09 -25.55 4.18
C HIS A 313 66.61 -24.09 4.22
N ALA A 314 65.67 -23.77 5.13
CA ALA A 314 65.89 -23.44 6.55
C ALA A 314 66.54 -22.06 6.72
N ASN A 315 65.83 -21.10 7.29
CA ASN A 315 65.88 -20.82 8.73
C ASN A 315 64.84 -19.74 9.09
N HIS A 316 64.60 -19.61 10.39
CA HIS A 316 63.85 -18.57 11.11
C HIS A 316 63.78 -17.18 10.47
#